data_AF-A0A845L4Y4-F1
#
_entry.id   AF-A0A845L4Y4-F1
#
_cell.length_a   1.000
_cell.length_b   1.000
_cell.length_c   1.000
_cell.angle_alpha   90.00
_cell.angle_beta   90.00
_cell.angle_gamma   90.00
#
_symmetry.space_group_name_H-M   'P 1'
#
loop_
_entity.id
_entity.type
_entity.pdbx_description
1 polymer ?
#
loop_
_entity_poly.entity_id
_entity_poly.type
_entity_poly.pdbx_seq_one_letter_code
_entity_poly.pdbx_strand_id
1 'polypeptide(L)'
;MADKVYKLADRFSLFKGDFQEARFYLFNIEDGSMFRLNEVSYDMLSLFDGVTTVDAILSRLKSEYRADAQTIDRDFLTLIDSCLDKGILISGGE
;
A
#
# COMPACT_ATOMS: atom_id res chain seq x y z
N MET A 1 10.56 -8.44 -9.79
CA MET A 1 9.73 -7.54 -8.96
C MET A 1 9.82 -7.86 -7.48
N ALA A 2 9.99 -9.13 -7.08
CA ALA A 2 10.07 -9.57 -5.69
C ALA A 2 11.12 -8.82 -4.83
N ASP A 3 12.29 -8.52 -5.39
CA ASP A 3 13.38 -7.81 -4.70
C ASP A 3 13.25 -6.28 -4.73
N LYS A 4 12.23 -5.75 -5.42
CA LYS A 4 12.03 -4.30 -5.47
C LYS A 4 11.54 -3.80 -4.12
N VAL A 5 11.92 -2.56 -3.84
CA VAL A 5 11.49 -1.83 -2.67
C VAL A 5 10.71 -0.62 -3.15
N TYR A 6 9.60 -0.32 -2.50
CA TYR A 6 8.78 0.85 -2.80
C TYR A 6 8.54 1.66 -1.54
N LYS A 7 8.44 2.97 -1.71
CA LYS A 7 7.99 3.91 -0.67
C LYS A 7 6.73 4.62 -1.13
N LEU A 8 5.89 5.00 -0.18
CA LEU A 8 4.83 5.97 -0.44
C LEU A 8 5.46 7.28 -0.93
N ALA A 9 4.91 7.88 -1.99
CA ALA A 9 5.39 9.17 -2.45
C ALA A 9 5.09 10.25 -1.39
N ASP A 10 6.00 11.21 -1.24
CA ASP A 10 5.95 12.24 -0.18
C ASP A 10 4.66 13.07 -0.17
N ARG A 11 4.06 13.21 -1.35
CA ARG A 11 2.76 13.85 -1.58
C ARG A 11 1.55 13.05 -1.10
N PHE A 12 1.75 11.85 -0.55
CA PHE A 12 0.68 11.05 0.00
C PHE A 12 0.87 10.83 1.49
N SER A 13 -0.22 10.87 2.24
CA SER A 13 -0.24 10.54 3.66
C SER A 13 -1.31 9.49 3.92
N LEU A 14 -0.92 8.44 4.64
CA LEU A 14 -1.85 7.46 5.19
C LEU A 14 -2.46 7.99 6.47
N PHE A 15 -3.75 7.71 6.66
CA PHE A 15 -4.47 8.07 7.88
C PHE A 15 -5.33 6.90 8.36
N LYS A 16 -5.25 6.64 9.66
CA LYS A 16 -6.07 5.66 10.38
C LYS A 16 -6.83 6.37 11.49
N GLY A 17 -8.15 6.40 11.42
CA GLY A 17 -9.00 7.08 12.40
C GLY A 17 -10.47 7.05 12.02
N ASP A 18 -11.34 7.50 12.91
CA ASP A 18 -12.78 7.60 12.65
C ASP A 18 -13.07 8.94 11.97
N PHE A 19 -13.10 8.92 10.64
CA PHE A 19 -13.41 10.09 9.82
C PHE A 19 -14.43 9.68 8.76
N GLN A 20 -15.56 10.39 8.65
CA GLN A 20 -16.60 10.13 7.64
C GLN A 20 -16.90 8.63 7.36
N GLU A 21 -17.14 7.85 8.41
CA GLU A 21 -17.58 6.43 8.36
C GLU A 21 -16.57 5.41 7.80
N ALA A 22 -15.37 5.81 7.39
CA ALA A 22 -14.29 4.88 7.08
C ALA A 22 -13.11 5.04 8.05
N ARG A 23 -12.38 3.93 8.25
CA ARG A 23 -11.26 3.90 9.21
C ARG A 23 -9.91 4.21 8.58
N PHE A 24 -9.81 4.12 7.26
CA PHE A 24 -8.54 4.15 6.55
C PHE A 24 -8.62 5.01 5.31
N TYR A 25 -7.68 5.93 5.18
CA TYR A 25 -7.64 6.89 4.08
C TYR A 25 -6.22 7.09 3.56
N LEU A 26 -6.14 7.39 2.27
CA LEU A 26 -4.96 7.93 1.61
C LEU A 26 -5.27 9.35 1.15
N PHE A 27 -4.49 10.31 1.63
CA PHE A 27 -4.61 11.71 1.26
C PHE A 27 -3.52 12.10 0.30
N ASN A 28 -3.88 12.76 -0.80
CA ASN A 28 -2.94 13.50 -1.64
C ASN A 28 -2.82 14.92 -1.10
N ILE A 29 -1.66 15.30 -0.57
CA ILE A 29 -1.43 16.64 0.00
C ILE A 29 -1.19 17.72 -1.05
N GLU A 30 -0.93 17.36 -2.31
CA GLU A 30 -0.76 18.34 -3.40
C GLU A 30 -2.11 18.89 -3.88
N ASP A 31 -3.07 18.01 -4.11
CA ASP A 31 -4.38 18.35 -4.72
C ASP A 31 -5.54 18.32 -3.71
N GLY A 32 -5.34 17.75 -2.51
CA GLY A 32 -6.39 17.58 -1.51
C GLY A 32 -7.32 16.39 -1.79
N SER A 33 -7.08 15.64 -2.87
CA SER A 33 -7.79 14.39 -3.17
C SER A 33 -7.65 13.37 -2.05
N MET A 34 -8.75 12.68 -1.73
CA MET A 34 -8.79 11.67 -0.67
C MET A 34 -9.35 10.36 -1.23
N PHE A 35 -8.67 9.25 -0.95
CA PHE A 35 -9.08 7.92 -1.34
C PHE A 35 -9.41 7.10 -0.09
N ARG A 36 -10.61 6.52 -0.08
CA ARG A 36 -11.01 5.57 0.96
C ARG A 36 -10.28 4.25 0.73
N LEU A 37 -9.64 3.74 1.77
CA LEU A 37 -8.98 2.45 1.77
C LEU A 37 -9.78 1.44 2.59
N ASN A 38 -9.67 0.17 2.21
CA ASN A 38 -9.99 -0.93 3.10
C ASN A 38 -8.78 -1.24 4.00
N GLU A 39 -9.02 -1.99 5.07
CA GLU A 39 -7.98 -2.36 6.05
C GLU A 39 -6.75 -3.00 5.38
N VAL A 40 -6.99 -3.96 4.47
CA VAL A 40 -5.93 -4.66 3.74
C VAL A 40 -5.09 -3.69 2.92
N SER A 41 -5.72 -2.80 2.16
CA SER A 41 -5.02 -1.83 1.32
C SER A 41 -4.22 -0.82 2.15
N TYR A 42 -4.74 -0.42 3.32
CA TYR A 42 -4.02 0.43 4.25
C TYR A 42 -2.80 -0.27 4.83
N ASP A 43 -2.97 -1.51 5.27
CA ASP A 43 -1.88 -2.29 5.85
C ASP A 43 -0.76 -2.51 4.83
N MET A 44 -1.14 -2.90 3.60
CA MET A 44 -0.22 -2.98 2.46
C MET A 44 0.54 -1.67 2.23
N LEU A 45 -0.16 -0.54 2.16
CA LEU A 45 0.46 0.76 1.92
C LEU A 45 1.36 1.20 3.07
N SER A 46 0.98 0.87 4.31
CA SER A 46 1.74 1.17 5.52
C SER A 46 3.06 0.39 5.62
N LEU A 47 3.22 -0.68 4.85
CA LEU A 47 4.44 -1.49 4.84
C LEU A 47 5.48 -1.01 3.79
N PHE A 48 5.08 -0.15 2.84
CA PHE A 48 5.99 0.44 1.84
C PHE A 48 6.80 1.59 2.42
N ASP A 49 7.83 1.24 3.17
CA ASP A 49 8.75 2.17 3.84
C ASP A 49 9.96 2.58 2.97
N GLY A 50 10.14 1.96 1.80
CA GLY A 50 11.32 2.16 0.97
C GLY A 50 12.55 1.35 1.40
N VAL A 51 12.41 0.50 2.44
CA VAL A 51 13.43 -0.46 2.90
C VAL A 51 12.97 -1.92 2.73
N THR A 52 11.70 -2.21 3.00
CA THR A 52 11.16 -3.58 2.98
C THR A 52 10.83 -4.04 1.56
N THR A 53 11.39 -5.19 1.14
CA THR A 53 11.12 -5.75 -0.20
C THR A 53 9.66 -6.18 -0.36
N VAL A 54 9.17 -6.12 -1.59
CA VAL A 54 7.83 -6.60 -1.99
C VAL A 54 7.59 -8.04 -1.50
N ASP A 55 8.59 -8.91 -1.59
CA ASP A 55 8.49 -10.31 -1.12
C ASP A 55 8.29 -10.42 0.40
N ALA A 56 9.01 -9.62 1.18
CA ALA A 56 8.90 -9.60 2.63
C ALA A 56 7.53 -9.05 3.08
N ILE A 57 7.04 -7.99 2.42
CA ILE A 57 5.70 -7.43 2.64
C ILE A 57 4.64 -8.50 2.33
N LEU A 58 4.75 -9.15 1.18
CA LEU A 58 3.82 -10.19 0.75
C LEU A 58 3.80 -11.39 1.70
N SER A 59 4.97 -11.84 2.16
CA SER A 59 5.09 -12.93 3.14
C SER A 59 4.43 -12.56 4.47
N ARG A 60 4.58 -11.32 4.91
CA ARG A 60 3.91 -10.81 6.12
C ARG A 60 2.39 -10.80 5.97
N LEU A 61 1.89 -10.27 4.85
CA LEU A 61 0.45 -10.24 4.55
C LEU A 61 -0.15 -11.65 4.47
N LYS A 62 0.55 -12.61 3.85
CA LYS A 62 0.12 -14.03 3.81
C LYS A 62 0.10 -14.67 5.20
N SER A 63 0.92 -14.20 6.13
CA SER A 63 0.92 -14.68 7.51
C SER A 63 -0.18 -14.05 8.36
N GLU A 64 -0.50 -12.77 8.15
CA GLU A 64 -1.54 -12.05 8.90
C GLU A 64 -2.95 -12.36 8.38
N TYR A 65 -3.12 -12.42 7.06
CA TYR A 65 -4.38 -12.78 6.42
C TYR A 65 -4.38 -14.29 6.11
N ARG A 66 -5.21 -15.06 6.82
CA ARG A 66 -5.52 -16.48 6.49
C ARG A 66 -6.34 -16.63 5.19
N ALA A 67 -6.03 -15.85 4.17
CA ALA A 67 -6.66 -15.92 2.87
C ALA A 67 -5.83 -16.78 1.90
N ASP A 68 -6.46 -17.16 0.79
CA ASP A 68 -5.83 -18.00 -0.22
C ASP A 68 -4.61 -17.30 -0.82
N ALA A 69 -3.46 -17.95 -0.74
CA ALA A 69 -2.17 -17.35 -1.09
C ALA A 69 -2.12 -16.85 -2.54
N GLN A 70 -2.85 -17.48 -3.46
CA GLN A 70 -2.92 -17.04 -4.86
C GLN A 70 -3.77 -15.77 -5.03
N THR A 71 -4.83 -15.64 -4.23
CA THR A 71 -5.69 -14.45 -4.27
C THR A 71 -4.93 -13.23 -3.75
N ILE A 72 -4.22 -13.37 -2.62
CA ILE A 72 -3.40 -12.27 -2.05
C ILE A 72 -2.32 -11.83 -3.04
N ASP A 73 -1.65 -12.79 -3.68
CA ASP A 73 -0.57 -12.50 -4.64
C ASP A 73 -1.06 -11.63 -5.80
N ARG A 74 -2.20 -12.01 -6.40
CA ARG A 74 -2.79 -11.28 -7.53
C ARG A 74 -3.32 -9.91 -7.12
N ASP A 75 -4.02 -9.83 -5.99
CA ASP A 75 -4.57 -8.57 -5.49
C ASP A 75 -3.44 -7.59 -5.15
N PHE A 76 -2.40 -8.08 -4.47
CA PHE A 76 -1.23 -7.29 -4.10
C PHE A 76 -0.46 -6.76 -5.31
N LEU A 77 -0.18 -7.61 -6.30
CA LEU A 77 0.49 -7.19 -7.52
C LEU A 77 -0.34 -6.16 -8.31
N THR A 78 -1.67 -6.34 -8.36
CA THR A 78 -2.59 -5.41 -9.03
C THR A 78 -2.64 -4.06 -8.30
N LEU A 79 -2.61 -4.08 -6.96
CA LEU A 79 -2.58 -2.88 -6.14
C LEU A 79 -1.27 -2.11 -6.32
N ILE A 80 -0.13 -2.80 -6.33
CA ILE A 80 1.18 -2.19 -6.59
C ILE A 80 1.18 -1.52 -7.97
N ASP A 81 0.74 -2.23 -9.01
CA ASP A 81 0.71 -1.71 -10.38
C ASP A 81 -0.18 -0.45 -10.47
N SER A 82 -1.39 -0.51 -9.89
CA SER A 82 -2.30 0.64 -9.82
C SER A 82 -1.72 1.82 -9.04
N CYS A 83 -0.98 1.56 -7.96
CA CYS A 83 -0.34 2.60 -7.17
C CYS A 83 0.87 3.22 -7.87
N LEU A 84 1.61 2.43 -8.65
CA LEU A 84 2.72 2.93 -9.47
C LEU A 84 2.20 3.79 -10.63
N ASP A 85 1.15 3.35 -11.32
CA ASP A 85 0.49 4.10 -12.39
C ASP A 85 -0.01 5.47 -11.90
N LYS A 86 -0.62 5.49 -10.71
CA LYS A 86 -1.09 6.73 -10.07
C LYS A 86 0.01 7.56 -9.41
N GLY A 87 1.25 7.10 -9.40
CA GLY A 87 2.37 7.76 -8.72
C GLY A 87 2.21 7.88 -7.20
N ILE A 88 1.42 6.97 -6.61
CA ILE A 88 1.23 6.81 -5.16
C ILE A 88 2.44 6.11 -4.55
N LEU A 89 2.95 5.08 -5.22
CA LEU A 89 4.18 4.39 -4.87
C LEU A 89 5.31 4.84 -5.80
N ILE A 90 6.51 4.95 -5.25
CA ILE A 90 7.75 5.22 -5.98
C ILE A 90 8.82 4.22 -5.55
N SER A 91 9.85 4.00 -6.37
CA SER A 91 10.97 3.12 -6.01
C SER A 91 11.65 3.61 -4.73
N GLY A 92 11.75 2.75 -3.73
CA GLY A 92 12.57 2.93 -2.54
C GLY A 92 13.98 2.43 -2.87
N GLY A 93 14.97 3.30 -2.75
CA GLY A 93 16.33 3.02 -3.22
C GLY A 93 16.92 4.27 -3.84
N GLU A 94 17.32 5.18 -2.97
CA GLU A 94 18.32 6.22 -3.24
C GLU A 94 19.53 5.92 -2.35
#